data_AF-A0AAV8X5B8-F1
#
_entry.id   AF-A0AAV8X5B8-F1
#
_cell.length_a   1.000
_cell.length_b   1.000
_cell.length_c   1.000
_cell.angle_alpha   90.00
_cell.angle_beta   90.00
_cell.angle_gamma   90.00
#
_symmetry.space_group_name_H-M   'P 1'
#
loop_
_entity.id
_entity.type
_entity.pdbx_description
1 polymer ?
#
loop_
_entity_poly.entity_id
_entity_poly.type
_entity_poly.pdbx_seq_one_letter_code
_entity_poly.pdbx_strand_id
1 'polypeptide(L)'
;MSYLTESLKIEILMMIGYGDRARTQCEVVRLFRETLPDLPPLNQGTISKIEAQYREMGHVRKVPSKRQAVVDDDTKLNLLLALEENPITPARQLARDSNLNHKIVLIILKYEKKYPYKMQAVQELLEDDPDRRLEFCDLLMTCIDQNQLSLAVAVQWIVFSDEATFTLNEHVNRQHCRYWAEENPHWMRELHTQRPQKTNMWAGIIQDRIVGPFFFDDTLNGARYLRLLQHELMPVL
;
A
#
# COMPACT_ATOMS: atom_id res chain seq x y z
N MET A 1 -34.11 -10.08 14.73
CA MET A 1 -33.74 -10.07 16.16
C MET A 1 -33.00 -8.77 16.52
N SER A 2 -33.63 -7.59 16.35
CA SER A 2 -32.93 -6.29 16.45
C SER A 2 -33.19 -5.50 17.73
N TYR A 3 -34.07 -5.96 18.64
CA TYR A 3 -34.39 -5.23 19.88
C TYR A 3 -33.62 -5.71 21.12
N LEU A 4 -32.91 -6.85 21.02
CA LEU A 4 -32.16 -7.41 22.15
C LEU A 4 -30.80 -6.73 22.28
N THR A 5 -30.77 -5.61 23.02
CA THR A 5 -29.54 -4.88 23.37
C THR A 5 -28.66 -5.72 24.31
N GLU A 6 -27.38 -5.38 24.42
CA GLU A 6 -26.46 -6.07 25.34
C GLU A 6 -26.92 -5.95 26.80
N SER A 7 -27.48 -4.80 27.19
CA SER A 7 -28.04 -4.57 28.52
C SER A 7 -29.19 -5.52 28.83
N LEU A 8 -30.15 -5.69 27.91
CA LEU A 8 -31.26 -6.62 28.08
C LEU A 8 -30.78 -8.07 28.20
N LYS A 9 -29.74 -8.46 27.46
CA LYS A 9 -29.14 -9.80 27.60
C LYS A 9 -28.50 -10.02 28.97
N ILE A 10 -27.84 -9.00 29.52
CA ILE A 10 -27.26 -9.05 30.87
C ILE A 10 -28.38 -9.15 31.91
N GLU A 11 -29.47 -8.41 31.74
CA GLU A 11 -30.63 -8.48 32.63
C GLU A 11 -31.27 -9.87 32.63
N ILE A 12 -31.41 -10.50 31.46
CA ILE A 12 -31.87 -11.89 31.34
C ILE A 12 -30.92 -12.86 32.07
N LEU A 13 -29.60 -12.66 31.98
CA LEU A 13 -28.63 -13.47 32.73
C LEU A 13 -28.78 -13.28 34.25
N MET A 14 -29.05 -12.05 34.71
CA MET A 14 -29.31 -11.79 36.13
C MET A 14 -30.62 -12.46 36.60
N MET A 15 -31.64 -12.54 35.75
CA MET A 15 -32.90 -13.24 36.05
C MET A 15 -32.73 -14.76 36.15
N ILE A 16 -31.83 -15.36 35.35
CA ILE A 16 -31.42 -16.76 35.48
C ILE A 16 -30.79 -17.00 36.85
N GLY A 17 -29.98 -16.05 37.32
CA GLY A 17 -29.32 -16.08 38.62
C GLY A 17 -27.96 -16.80 38.60
N TYR A 18 -27.27 -16.79 39.74
CA TYR A 18 -25.94 -17.38 39.92
C TYR A 18 -25.86 -18.03 41.31
N GLY A 19 -25.16 -19.16 41.44
CA GLY A 19 -25.05 -19.91 42.71
C GLY A 19 -26.36 -20.59 43.12
N ASP A 20 -26.78 -20.38 44.38
CA ASP A 20 -27.90 -21.10 45.02
C ASP A 20 -29.31 -20.70 44.54
N ARG A 21 -29.42 -19.75 43.59
CA ARG A 21 -30.69 -19.30 43.00
C ARG A 21 -30.66 -19.37 41.48
N ALA A 22 -30.47 -20.57 40.93
CA ALA A 22 -30.63 -20.83 39.51
C ALA A 22 -32.11 -21.09 39.18
N ARG A 23 -32.70 -20.24 38.33
CA ARG A 23 -34.06 -20.43 37.79
C ARG A 23 -34.00 -21.18 36.48
N THR A 24 -35.05 -21.95 36.18
CA THR A 24 -35.17 -22.62 34.87
C THR A 24 -35.45 -21.60 33.77
N GLN A 25 -35.07 -21.89 32.52
CA GLN A 25 -35.28 -20.94 31.42
C GLN A 25 -36.77 -20.63 31.20
N CYS A 26 -37.68 -21.57 31.51
CA CYS A 26 -39.13 -21.35 31.47
C CYS A 26 -39.61 -20.35 32.54
N GLU A 27 -39.04 -20.40 33.75
CA GLU A 27 -39.33 -19.43 34.81
C GLU A 27 -38.81 -18.05 34.44
N VAL A 28 -37.65 -17.97 33.78
CA VAL A 28 -37.09 -16.71 33.32
C VAL A 28 -37.93 -16.10 32.20
N VAL A 29 -38.53 -16.89 31.29
CA VAL A 29 -39.50 -16.37 30.31
C VAL A 29 -40.70 -15.73 31.03
N ARG A 30 -41.22 -16.37 32.08
CA ARG A 30 -42.35 -15.83 32.86
C ARG A 30 -41.95 -14.56 33.59
N LEU A 31 -40.81 -14.57 34.28
CA LEU A 31 -40.29 -13.43 35.02
C LEU A 31 -39.99 -12.24 34.10
N PHE A 32 -39.40 -12.49 32.93
CA PHE A 32 -39.15 -11.46 31.91
C PHE A 32 -40.46 -10.83 31.42
N ARG A 33 -41.51 -11.64 31.25
CA ARG A 33 -42.84 -11.15 30.84
C ARG A 33 -43.52 -10.32 31.92
N GLU A 34 -43.31 -10.66 33.19
CA GLU A 34 -43.86 -9.95 34.35
C GLU A 34 -43.12 -8.63 34.62
N THR A 35 -41.80 -8.61 34.43
CA THR A 35 -40.95 -7.45 34.71
C THR A 35 -40.87 -6.44 33.56
N LEU A 36 -41.02 -6.90 32.31
CA LEU A 36 -40.91 -6.09 31.10
C LEU A 36 -42.08 -6.36 30.13
N PRO A 37 -43.31 -5.93 30.48
CA PRO A 37 -44.52 -6.23 29.70
C PRO A 37 -44.57 -5.52 28.34
N ASP A 38 -43.84 -4.40 28.18
CA ASP A 38 -43.80 -3.62 26.94
C ASP A 38 -42.91 -4.23 25.85
N LEU A 39 -42.10 -5.24 26.18
CA LEU A 39 -41.19 -5.88 25.24
C LEU A 39 -41.82 -7.13 24.61
N PRO A 40 -41.45 -7.47 23.35
CA PRO A 40 -41.94 -8.67 22.70
C PRO A 40 -41.53 -9.93 23.48
N PRO A 41 -42.42 -10.93 23.62
CA PRO A 41 -42.16 -12.12 24.41
C PRO A 41 -40.96 -12.89 23.86
N LEU A 42 -40.05 -13.26 24.76
CA LEU A 42 -38.89 -14.07 24.41
C LEU A 42 -39.25 -15.55 24.46
N ASN A 43 -38.73 -16.31 23.49
CA ASN A 43 -38.81 -17.76 23.51
C ASN A 43 -37.70 -18.33 24.42
N GLN A 44 -38.00 -19.43 25.11
CA GLN A 44 -37.06 -20.19 25.94
C GLN A 44 -35.77 -20.55 25.19
N GLY A 45 -35.87 -20.87 23.89
CA GLY A 45 -34.68 -21.13 23.05
C GLY A 45 -33.77 -19.91 22.85
N THR A 46 -34.28 -18.68 22.98
CA THR A 46 -33.46 -17.46 22.90
C THR A 46 -32.67 -17.26 24.19
N ILE A 47 -33.30 -17.51 25.34
CA ILE A 47 -32.65 -17.45 26.66
C ILE A 47 -31.56 -18.50 26.76
N SER A 48 -31.85 -19.74 26.33
CA SER A 48 -30.87 -20.83 26.28
C SER A 48 -29.64 -20.48 25.43
N LYS A 49 -29.83 -19.82 24.27
CA LYS A 49 -28.71 -19.36 23.44
C LYS A 49 -27.87 -18.27 24.10
N ILE A 50 -28.51 -17.34 24.84
CA ILE A 50 -27.81 -16.27 25.57
C ILE A 50 -27.00 -16.87 26.72
N GLU A 51 -27.59 -17.79 27.47
CA GLU A 51 -26.93 -18.50 28.56
C GLU A 51 -25.74 -19.33 28.06
N ALA A 52 -25.94 -20.11 26.98
CA ALA A 52 -24.87 -20.90 26.38
C ALA A 52 -23.72 -20.01 25.90
N GLN A 53 -24.04 -18.92 25.20
CA GLN A 53 -23.04 -17.95 24.74
C GLN A 53 -22.23 -17.35 25.91
N TYR A 54 -22.90 -17.04 27.03
CA TYR A 54 -22.23 -16.51 28.22
C TYR A 54 -21.36 -17.56 28.92
N ARG A 55 -21.84 -18.80 29.08
CA ARG A 55 -21.06 -19.89 29.69
C ARG A 55 -19.81 -20.25 28.88
N GLU A 56 -19.90 -20.16 27.56
CA GLU A 56 -18.80 -20.50 26.66
C GLU A 56 -17.79 -19.36 26.49
N MET A 57 -18.26 -18.12 26.26
CA MET A 57 -17.37 -16.99 25.93
C MET A 57 -17.18 -15.98 27.07
N GLY A 58 -17.93 -16.08 28.17
CA GLY A 58 -17.92 -15.11 29.27
C GLY A 58 -18.61 -13.77 28.95
N HIS A 59 -19.21 -13.62 27.76
CA HIS A 59 -19.87 -12.38 27.35
C HIS A 59 -21.04 -12.64 26.38
N VAL A 60 -21.97 -11.68 26.28
CA VAL A 60 -23.16 -11.75 25.40
C VAL A 60 -23.10 -10.82 24.19
N ARG A 61 -21.91 -10.25 23.92
CA ARG A 61 -21.65 -9.35 22.80
C ARG A 61 -21.86 -10.07 21.47
N LYS A 62 -22.32 -9.36 20.44
CA LYS A 62 -22.38 -9.92 19.10
C LYS A 62 -20.95 -10.15 18.59
N VAL A 63 -20.56 -11.41 18.44
CA VAL A 63 -19.32 -11.74 17.74
C VAL A 63 -19.53 -11.47 16.26
N PRO A 64 -18.74 -10.59 15.62
CA PRO A 64 -18.83 -10.41 14.19
C PRO A 64 -18.50 -11.74 13.52
N SER A 65 -19.44 -12.25 12.72
CA SER A 65 -19.19 -13.41 11.87
C SER A 65 -18.05 -13.02 10.92
N LYS A 66 -16.88 -13.63 11.12
CA LYS A 66 -15.81 -13.58 10.13
C LYS A 66 -16.37 -14.32 8.91
N ARG A 67 -16.82 -13.57 7.90
CA ARG A 67 -17.03 -14.13 6.57
C ARG A 67 -15.64 -14.51 6.07
N GLN A 68 -15.19 -15.73 6.37
CA GLN A 68 -14.13 -16.35 5.59
C GLN A 68 -14.65 -16.41 4.16
N ALA A 69 -13.88 -15.85 3.23
CA ALA A 69 -14.11 -16.13 1.83
C ALA A 69 -13.99 -17.66 1.70
N VAL A 70 -15.09 -18.32 1.33
CA VAL A 70 -15.10 -19.75 1.03
C VAL A 70 -14.32 -19.90 -0.28
N VAL A 71 -13.01 -19.94 -0.15
CA VAL A 71 -12.08 -20.30 -1.21
C VAL A 71 -11.53 -21.65 -0.79
N ASP A 72 -11.67 -22.60 -1.67
CA ASP A 72 -11.13 -23.95 -1.52
C ASP A 72 -9.62 -23.90 -1.27
N ASP A 73 -9.14 -24.73 -0.33
CA ASP A 73 -7.76 -24.69 0.16
C ASP A 73 -6.76 -25.04 -0.96
N ASP A 74 -7.12 -25.92 -1.89
CA ASP A 74 -6.29 -26.26 -3.05
C ASP A 74 -6.18 -25.07 -4.01
N THR A 75 -7.29 -24.36 -4.24
CA THR A 75 -7.30 -23.14 -5.06
C THR A 75 -6.43 -22.04 -4.46
N LYS A 76 -6.47 -21.89 -3.12
CA LYS A 76 -5.61 -20.96 -2.39
C LYS A 76 -4.14 -21.37 -2.48
N LEU A 77 -3.83 -22.66 -2.32
CA LEU A 77 -2.47 -23.18 -2.40
C LEU A 77 -1.87 -22.96 -3.79
N ASN A 78 -2.61 -23.27 -4.85
CA ASN A 78 -2.17 -23.06 -6.23
C ASN A 78 -1.88 -21.58 -6.53
N LEU A 79 -2.70 -20.68 -6.00
CA LEU A 79 -2.48 -19.24 -6.13
C LEU A 79 -1.18 -18.79 -5.45
N LEU A 80 -0.89 -19.31 -4.26
CA LEU A 80 0.32 -18.98 -3.52
C LEU A 80 1.57 -19.58 -4.16
N LEU A 81 1.48 -20.80 -4.70
CA LEU A 81 2.57 -21.42 -5.46
C LEU A 81 2.90 -20.62 -6.72
N ALA A 82 1.89 -20.23 -7.50
CA ALA A 82 2.10 -19.40 -8.69
C ALA A 82 2.71 -18.03 -8.36
N LEU A 83 2.37 -17.47 -7.20
CA LEU A 83 2.98 -16.24 -6.70
C LEU A 83 4.43 -16.43 -6.25
N GLU A 84 4.74 -17.58 -5.64
CA GLU A 84 6.11 -17.91 -5.21
C GLU A 84 7.02 -18.17 -6.42
N GLU A 85 6.50 -18.82 -7.46
CA GLU A 85 7.21 -19.01 -8.73
C GLU A 85 7.45 -17.69 -9.48
N ASN A 86 6.47 -16.81 -9.51
CA ASN A 86 6.54 -15.52 -10.20
C ASN A 86 5.92 -14.38 -9.37
N PRO A 87 6.68 -13.80 -8.43
CA PRO A 87 6.17 -12.81 -7.49
C PRO A 87 5.86 -11.45 -8.13
N ILE A 88 6.34 -11.21 -9.36
CA ILE A 88 6.04 -10.02 -10.17
C ILE A 88 4.66 -10.08 -10.86
N THR A 89 3.93 -11.19 -10.72
CA THR A 89 2.65 -11.38 -11.39
C THR A 89 1.61 -10.38 -10.85
N PRO A 90 0.98 -9.56 -11.71
CA PRO A 90 -0.06 -8.64 -11.29
C PRO A 90 -1.23 -9.39 -10.65
N ALA A 91 -1.80 -8.88 -9.56
CA ALA A 91 -2.94 -9.53 -8.88
C ALA A 91 -4.15 -9.78 -9.81
N ARG A 92 -4.32 -8.96 -10.87
CA ARG A 92 -5.34 -9.18 -11.91
C ARG A 92 -5.03 -10.34 -12.84
N GLN A 93 -3.76 -10.61 -13.09
CA GLN A 93 -3.34 -11.78 -13.86
C GLN A 93 -3.50 -13.03 -13.00
N LEU A 94 -3.04 -12.99 -11.75
CA LEU A 94 -3.23 -14.06 -10.78
C LEU A 94 -4.72 -14.43 -10.59
N ALA A 95 -5.60 -13.43 -10.57
CA ALA A 95 -7.05 -13.64 -10.53
C ALA A 95 -7.60 -14.34 -11.78
N ARG A 96 -7.08 -14.02 -12.97
CA ARG A 96 -7.48 -14.70 -14.22
C ARG A 96 -6.98 -16.14 -14.24
N ASP A 97 -5.74 -16.37 -13.84
CA ASP A 97 -5.09 -17.68 -13.88
C ASP A 97 -5.72 -18.65 -12.87
N SER A 98 -6.11 -18.16 -11.69
CA SER A 98 -6.83 -18.94 -10.67
C SER A 98 -8.36 -18.92 -10.84
N ASN A 99 -8.90 -18.27 -11.89
CA ASN A 99 -10.34 -18.09 -12.11
C ASN A 99 -11.10 -17.52 -10.90
N LEU A 100 -10.46 -16.60 -10.16
CA LEU A 100 -11.00 -15.95 -8.97
C LEU A 100 -11.36 -14.49 -9.25
N ASN A 101 -12.27 -13.95 -8.44
CA ASN A 101 -12.48 -12.51 -8.44
C ASN A 101 -11.22 -11.81 -7.88
N HIS A 102 -10.76 -10.75 -8.54
CA HIS A 102 -9.64 -9.93 -8.10
C HIS A 102 -9.72 -9.49 -6.62
N LYS A 103 -10.93 -9.20 -6.10
CA LYS A 103 -11.12 -8.85 -4.68
C LYS A 103 -10.76 -10.01 -3.75
N ILE A 104 -11.08 -11.24 -4.13
CA ILE A 104 -10.78 -12.44 -3.35
C ILE A 104 -9.27 -12.66 -3.29
N VAL A 105 -8.58 -12.51 -4.42
CA VAL A 105 -7.11 -12.59 -4.47
C VAL A 105 -6.46 -11.59 -3.53
N LEU A 106 -6.89 -10.31 -3.55
CA LEU A 106 -6.36 -9.30 -2.62
C LEU A 106 -6.62 -9.63 -1.16
N ILE A 107 -7.76 -10.24 -0.84
CA ILE A 107 -8.09 -10.70 0.51
C ILE A 107 -7.11 -11.82 0.92
N ILE A 108 -6.92 -12.83 0.07
CA ILE A 108 -5.99 -13.94 0.32
C ILE A 108 -4.57 -13.40 0.55
N LEU A 109 -4.06 -12.56 -0.34
CA LEU A 109 -2.72 -11.96 -0.21
C LEU A 109 -2.56 -11.19 1.10
N LYS A 110 -3.59 -10.45 1.52
CA LYS A 110 -3.59 -9.73 2.81
C LYS A 110 -3.61 -10.68 4.01
N TYR A 111 -4.36 -11.77 3.96
CA TYR A 111 -4.39 -12.78 5.02
C TYR A 111 -3.03 -13.49 5.16
N GLU A 112 -2.39 -13.78 4.04
CA GLU A 112 -1.05 -14.38 3.96
C GLU A 112 0.09 -13.37 4.13
N LYS A 113 -0.22 -12.12 4.53
CA LYS A 113 0.74 -11.04 4.76
C LYS A 113 1.66 -10.75 3.56
N LYS A 114 1.24 -11.06 2.34
CA LYS A 114 1.96 -10.68 1.12
C LYS A 114 1.58 -9.24 0.78
N TYR A 115 2.55 -8.34 0.76
CA TYR A 115 2.36 -6.91 0.48
C TYR A 115 2.90 -6.52 -0.90
N PRO A 116 2.27 -5.56 -1.59
CA PRO A 116 2.75 -5.09 -2.87
C PRO A 116 3.85 -4.06 -2.65
N TYR A 117 5.06 -4.37 -3.10
CA TYR A 117 6.19 -3.46 -3.05
C TYR A 117 6.51 -2.93 -4.45
N LYS A 118 6.90 -1.66 -4.52
CA LYS A 118 7.28 -1.01 -5.78
C LYS A 118 8.79 -1.12 -5.96
N MET A 119 9.21 -1.53 -7.15
CA MET A 119 10.62 -1.52 -7.50
C MET A 119 11.18 -0.09 -7.46
N GLN A 120 12.12 0.13 -6.54
CA GLN A 120 12.93 1.34 -6.49
C GLN A 120 14.19 1.08 -7.30
N ALA A 121 14.38 1.87 -8.35
CA ALA A 121 15.69 1.99 -8.98
C ALA A 121 16.26 3.27 -8.40
N VAL A 122 17.22 3.09 -7.52
CA VAL A 122 18.05 4.13 -6.94
C VAL A 122 19.33 4.22 -7.77
N GLN A 123 19.90 5.42 -7.87
CA GLN A 123 21.25 5.56 -8.39
C GLN A 123 22.19 4.77 -7.47
N GLU A 124 23.18 4.12 -8.06
CA GLU A 124 24.26 3.49 -7.30
C GLU A 124 25.02 4.61 -6.58
N LEU A 125 25.01 4.57 -5.25
CA LEU A 125 25.77 5.48 -4.41
C LEU A 125 27.09 4.79 -4.06
N LEU A 126 28.20 5.47 -4.31
CA LEU A 126 29.51 5.08 -3.84
C LEU A 126 29.64 5.36 -2.34
N GLU A 127 30.60 4.70 -1.68
CA GLU A 127 30.82 4.80 -0.23
C GLU A 127 31.04 6.25 0.25
N ASP A 128 31.69 7.08 -0.58
CA ASP A 128 31.99 8.49 -0.28
C ASP A 128 30.83 9.46 -0.62
N ASP A 129 29.80 9.02 -1.35
CA ASP A 129 28.73 9.91 -1.80
C ASP A 129 27.89 10.51 -0.64
N PRO A 130 27.58 9.78 0.46
CA PRO A 130 26.90 10.36 1.60
C PRO A 130 27.64 11.56 2.19
N ASP A 131 28.96 11.43 2.37
CA ASP A 131 29.78 12.48 2.98
C ASP A 131 29.88 13.70 2.06
N ARG A 132 30.11 13.50 0.75
CA ARG A 132 30.14 14.59 -0.24
C ARG A 132 28.82 15.34 -0.34
N ARG A 133 27.69 14.62 -0.21
CA ARG A 133 26.35 15.22 -0.23
C ARG A 133 26.09 16.05 1.02
N LEU A 134 26.53 15.57 2.18
CA LEU A 134 26.45 16.33 3.44
C LEU A 134 27.31 17.59 3.37
N GLU A 135 28.56 17.46 2.90
CA GLU A 135 29.47 18.59 2.73
C GLU A 135 28.88 19.66 1.80
N PHE A 136 28.31 19.25 0.65
CA PHE A 136 27.63 20.18 -0.26
C PHE A 136 26.46 20.90 0.41
N CYS A 137 25.63 20.19 1.18
CA CYS A 137 24.53 20.79 1.92
C CYS A 137 25.04 21.82 2.95
N ASP A 138 26.08 21.48 3.73
CA ASP A 138 26.66 22.36 4.74
C ASP A 138 27.29 23.61 4.12
N LEU A 139 27.97 23.46 2.98
CA LEU A 139 28.50 24.58 2.20
C LEU A 139 27.39 25.51 1.71
N LEU A 140 26.32 24.94 1.14
CA LEU A 140 25.19 25.72 0.63
C LEU A 140 24.49 26.49 1.76
N MET A 141 24.26 25.83 2.90
CA MET A 141 23.67 26.46 4.08
C MET A 141 24.54 27.60 4.60
N THR A 142 25.85 27.41 4.66
CA THR A 142 26.80 28.44 5.08
C THR A 142 26.78 29.66 4.15
N CYS A 143 26.73 29.44 2.82
CA CYS A 143 26.61 30.53 1.84
C CYS A 143 25.30 31.33 2.00
N ILE A 144 24.22 30.66 2.39
CA ILE A 144 22.93 31.32 2.68
C ILE A 144 23.01 32.14 3.96
N ASP A 145 23.53 31.56 5.04
CA ASP A 145 23.64 32.22 6.35
C ASP A 145 24.57 33.44 6.31
N GLN A 146 25.64 33.37 5.51
CA GLN A 146 26.58 34.47 5.30
C GLN A 146 26.08 35.51 4.27
N ASN A 147 24.85 35.35 3.78
CA ASN A 147 24.22 36.20 2.77
C ASN A 147 25.05 36.35 1.47
N GLN A 148 25.91 35.38 1.19
CA GLN A 148 26.69 35.30 -0.06
C GLN A 148 25.81 34.80 -1.21
N LEU A 149 24.78 34.01 -0.89
CA LEU A 149 23.79 33.52 -1.82
C LEU A 149 22.42 33.53 -1.13
N SER A 150 21.55 34.50 -1.45
CA SER A 150 20.17 34.41 -0.97
C SER A 150 19.43 33.31 -1.73
N LEU A 151 18.58 32.54 -1.05
CA LEU A 151 17.74 31.51 -1.69
C LEU A 151 16.89 32.08 -2.82
N ALA A 152 16.40 33.31 -2.68
CA ALA A 152 15.64 33.99 -3.71
C ALA A 152 16.48 34.24 -4.98
N VAL A 153 17.73 34.67 -4.83
CA VAL A 153 18.67 34.85 -5.95
C VAL A 153 19.10 33.49 -6.52
N ALA A 154 19.35 32.49 -5.68
CA ALA A 154 19.69 31.14 -6.13
C ALA A 154 18.60 30.56 -7.04
N VAL A 155 17.33 30.61 -6.62
CA VAL A 155 16.21 30.10 -7.41
C VAL A 155 15.98 30.93 -8.69
N GLN A 156 16.37 32.21 -8.70
CA GLN A 156 16.21 33.08 -9.86
C GLN A 156 17.30 32.91 -10.94
N TRP A 157 18.52 32.54 -10.56
CA TRP A 157 19.67 32.55 -11.47
C TRP A 157 20.32 31.18 -11.67
N ILE A 158 19.93 30.17 -10.90
CA ILE A 158 20.38 28.79 -11.13
C ILE A 158 19.52 28.16 -12.22
N VAL A 159 20.18 27.64 -13.25
CA VAL A 159 19.59 26.75 -14.24
C VAL A 159 19.77 25.33 -13.74
N PHE A 160 18.70 24.68 -13.31
CA PHE A 160 18.71 23.25 -13.02
C PHE A 160 18.52 22.49 -14.33
N SER A 161 19.48 21.65 -14.71
CA SER A 161 19.42 20.87 -15.94
C SER A 161 19.57 19.38 -15.67
N ASP A 162 18.98 18.57 -16.53
CA ASP A 162 19.17 17.12 -16.52
C ASP A 162 19.01 16.53 -17.93
N GLU A 163 19.55 15.34 -18.12
CA GLU A 163 19.37 14.53 -19.31
C GLU A 163 18.40 13.39 -19.07
N ALA A 164 17.51 13.16 -20.02
CA ALA A 164 16.62 12.00 -20.02
C ALA A 164 16.79 11.19 -21.29
N THR A 165 16.91 9.86 -21.16
CA THR A 165 16.88 8.94 -22.30
C THR A 165 15.49 8.33 -22.41
N PHE A 166 14.83 8.56 -23.54
CA PHE A 166 13.57 7.89 -23.90
C PHE A 166 13.87 6.72 -24.83
N THR A 167 13.27 5.56 -24.58
CA THR A 167 13.41 4.39 -25.44
C THR A 167 12.05 3.95 -25.96
N LEU A 168 12.00 3.47 -27.20
CA LEU A 168 10.77 2.99 -27.85
C LEU A 168 10.33 1.61 -27.36
N ASN A 169 11.26 0.84 -26.80
CA ASN A 169 10.94 -0.44 -26.19
C ASN A 169 10.39 -0.19 -24.78
N GLU A 170 9.30 -0.86 -24.44
CA GLU A 170 8.62 -0.78 -23.15
C GLU A 170 9.61 -0.93 -22.00
N HIS A 171 10.10 0.18 -21.45
CA HIS A 171 10.55 0.15 -20.08
C HIS A 171 9.37 -0.33 -19.26
N VAL A 172 9.65 -1.32 -18.42
CA VAL A 172 8.79 -1.70 -17.31
C VAL A 172 8.17 -0.43 -16.73
N ASN A 173 6.87 -0.23 -16.98
CA ASN A 173 6.16 0.82 -16.28
C ASN A 173 6.33 0.49 -14.79
N ARG A 174 7.07 1.32 -14.05
CA ARG A 174 7.38 1.09 -12.62
C ARG A 174 6.11 1.07 -11.77
N GLN A 175 4.99 1.57 -12.30
CA GLN A 175 3.66 1.41 -11.69
C GLN A 175 3.11 -0.01 -11.87
N HIS A 176 3.52 -0.73 -12.91
CA HIS A 176 3.12 -2.10 -13.24
C HIS A 176 4.07 -3.17 -12.68
N CYS A 177 5.31 -2.82 -12.33
CA CYS A 177 6.20 -3.73 -11.59
C CYS A 177 6.03 -3.59 -10.08
N ARG A 178 5.06 -4.34 -9.58
CA ARG A 178 4.90 -4.64 -8.15
C ARG A 178 5.17 -6.11 -7.94
N TYR A 179 5.91 -6.44 -6.88
CA TYR A 179 6.03 -7.81 -6.42
C TYR A 179 5.33 -7.98 -5.07
N TRP A 180 4.80 -9.18 -4.83
CA TRP A 180 4.11 -9.52 -3.60
C TRP A 180 4.99 -10.42 -2.73
N ALA A 181 5.41 -9.92 -1.58
CA ALA A 181 6.28 -10.64 -0.65
C ALA A 181 5.89 -10.33 0.80
N GLU A 182 6.31 -11.17 1.75
CA GLU A 182 6.09 -10.90 3.19
C GLU A 182 7.03 -9.78 3.68
N GLU A 183 8.25 -9.74 3.16
CA GLU A 183 9.25 -8.72 3.40
C GLU A 183 9.75 -8.13 2.08
N ASN A 184 10.41 -6.96 2.12
CA ASN A 184 10.95 -6.34 0.92
C ASN A 184 12.19 -7.12 0.42
N PRO A 185 12.13 -7.81 -0.74
CA PRO A 185 13.22 -8.57 -1.31
C PRO A 185 14.24 -7.72 -2.07
N HIS A 186 14.10 -6.38 -2.09
CA HIS A 186 15.02 -5.46 -2.78
C HIS A 186 15.37 -5.87 -4.23
N TRP A 187 14.36 -6.35 -4.96
CA TRP A 187 14.58 -6.99 -6.26
C TRP A 187 15.10 -6.02 -7.32
N MET A 188 16.21 -6.37 -7.96
CA MET A 188 16.74 -5.74 -9.17
C MET A 188 16.48 -6.62 -10.40
N ARG A 189 15.84 -6.08 -11.44
CA ARG A 189 15.59 -6.81 -12.69
C ARG A 189 16.60 -6.39 -13.75
N GLU A 190 17.35 -7.35 -14.26
CA GLU A 190 18.16 -7.15 -15.45
C GLU A 190 17.25 -6.98 -16.68
N LEU A 191 17.36 -5.85 -17.37
CA LEU A 191 16.67 -5.57 -18.61
C LEU A 191 17.68 -5.65 -19.75
N HIS A 192 17.77 -6.82 -20.38
CA HIS A 192 18.65 -7.04 -21.51
C HIS A 192 17.91 -6.77 -22.84
N THR A 193 18.14 -5.58 -23.41
CA THR A 193 18.01 -5.39 -24.87
C THR A 193 19.27 -4.70 -25.36
N GLN A 194 20.00 -5.35 -26.25
CA GLN A 194 21.33 -4.86 -26.64
C GLN A 194 21.30 -3.60 -27.53
N ARG A 195 20.15 -3.24 -28.14
CA ARG A 195 20.00 -2.06 -29.03
C ARG A 195 18.56 -1.51 -29.08
N PRO A 196 17.99 -0.95 -28.01
CA PRO A 196 16.72 -0.22 -28.12
C PRO A 196 16.90 1.05 -28.96
N GLN A 197 15.93 1.37 -29.82
CA GLN A 197 15.86 2.73 -30.39
C GLN A 197 15.62 3.70 -29.23
N LYS A 198 16.53 4.66 -29.08
CA LYS A 198 16.55 5.62 -27.98
C LYS A 198 16.80 7.02 -28.51
N THR A 199 16.19 8.01 -27.88
CA THR A 199 16.50 9.43 -28.07
C THR A 199 16.90 10.00 -26.72
N ASN A 200 17.95 10.83 -26.71
CA ASN A 200 18.31 11.57 -25.50
C ASN A 200 17.70 12.97 -25.60
N MET A 201 17.32 13.51 -24.46
CA MET A 201 16.80 14.85 -24.34
C MET A 201 17.57 15.57 -23.24
N TRP A 202 17.91 16.82 -23.48
CA TRP A 202 18.34 17.75 -22.43
C TRP A 202 17.23 18.75 -22.18
N ALA A 203 16.97 19.06 -20.91
CA ALA A 203 16.11 20.16 -20.52
C ALA A 203 16.65 20.85 -19.26
N GLY A 204 16.44 22.15 -19.19
CA GLY A 204 16.72 22.99 -18.05
C GLY A 204 15.46 23.63 -17.48
N ILE A 205 15.51 24.04 -16.23
CA ILE A 205 14.50 24.84 -15.56
C ILE A 205 15.23 26.01 -14.89
N ILE A 206 14.75 27.22 -15.15
CA ILE A 206 15.19 28.44 -14.47
C ILE A 206 13.95 29.25 -14.13
N GLN A 207 13.86 29.72 -12.88
CA GLN A 207 12.64 30.39 -12.38
C GLN A 207 11.38 29.55 -12.63
N ASP A 208 10.44 30.08 -13.41
CA ASP A 208 9.17 29.49 -13.80
C ASP A 208 9.15 29.04 -15.27
N ARG A 209 10.30 29.08 -15.96
CA ARG A 209 10.42 28.70 -17.38
C ARG A 209 11.24 27.42 -17.57
N ILE A 210 10.84 26.65 -18.58
CA ILE A 210 11.59 25.51 -19.09
C ILE A 210 12.51 26.00 -20.21
N VAL A 211 13.77 25.58 -20.18
CA VAL A 211 14.80 25.84 -21.19
C VAL A 211 15.03 24.55 -21.97
N GLY A 212 14.88 24.58 -23.29
CA GLY A 212 14.79 23.38 -24.14
C GLY A 212 13.33 23.07 -24.52
N PRO A 213 12.96 21.81 -24.84
CA PRO A 213 13.79 20.58 -24.86
C PRO A 213 14.71 20.50 -26.09
N PHE A 214 15.93 20.02 -25.88
CA PHE A 214 16.87 19.72 -26.97
C PHE A 214 16.97 18.21 -27.14
N PHE A 215 16.61 17.72 -28.32
CA PHE A 215 16.62 16.30 -28.64
C PHE A 215 17.89 15.91 -29.39
N PHE A 216 18.40 14.73 -29.07
CA PHE A 216 19.54 14.12 -29.73
C PHE A 216 19.16 12.76 -30.27
N ASP A 217 19.43 12.56 -31.56
CA ASP A 217 19.19 11.30 -32.25
C ASP A 217 20.24 10.23 -31.89
N ASP A 218 21.40 10.63 -31.33
CA ASP A 218 22.48 9.74 -30.94
C ASP A 218 22.85 9.84 -29.45
N THR A 219 23.77 8.99 -29.01
CA THR A 219 24.40 9.06 -27.69
C THR A 219 25.03 10.43 -27.46
N LEU A 220 24.65 11.08 -26.36
CA LEU A 220 25.24 12.32 -25.91
C LEU A 220 26.70 12.08 -25.51
N ASN A 221 27.63 12.81 -26.12
CA ASN A 221 29.05 12.77 -25.80
C ASN A 221 29.54 14.16 -25.43
N GLY A 222 30.73 14.26 -24.85
CA GLY A 222 31.26 15.54 -24.35
C GLY A 222 31.33 16.64 -25.42
N ALA A 223 31.69 16.30 -26.66
CA ALA A 223 31.77 17.28 -27.76
C ALA A 223 30.38 17.81 -28.17
N ARG A 224 29.37 16.94 -28.23
CA ARG A 224 27.98 17.34 -28.50
C ARG A 224 27.39 18.14 -27.35
N TYR A 225 27.68 17.75 -26.11
CA TYR A 225 27.25 18.49 -24.93
C TYR A 225 27.86 19.90 -24.92
N LEU A 226 29.17 20.02 -25.19
CA LEU A 226 29.83 21.32 -25.30
C LEU A 226 29.21 22.18 -26.40
N ARG A 227 28.90 21.59 -27.56
CA ARG A 227 28.24 22.29 -28.66
C ARG A 227 26.85 22.80 -28.25
N LEU A 228 26.06 21.97 -27.57
CA LEU A 228 24.77 22.35 -27.00
C LEU A 228 24.95 23.58 -26.09
N LEU A 229 25.85 23.50 -25.12
CA LEU A 229 26.10 24.59 -24.17
C LEU A 229 26.47 25.89 -24.91
N GLN A 230 27.38 25.83 -25.87
CA GLN A 230 27.92 27.03 -26.52
C GLN A 230 26.98 27.65 -27.56
N HIS A 231 26.27 26.83 -28.33
CA HIS A 231 25.58 27.29 -29.54
C HIS A 231 24.07 27.22 -29.45
N GLU A 232 23.51 26.39 -28.57
CA GLU A 232 22.06 26.18 -28.48
C GLU A 232 21.50 26.70 -27.16
N LEU A 233 22.22 26.49 -26.06
CA LEU A 233 21.78 26.90 -24.73
C LEU A 233 22.02 28.39 -24.46
N MET A 234 23.23 28.89 -24.71
CA MET A 234 23.58 30.31 -24.44
C MET A 234 22.65 31.34 -25.12
N PRO A 235 22.12 31.11 -26.34
CA PRO A 235 21.15 32.03 -26.95
C PRO A 235 19.74 31.98 -26.33
N VAL A 236 19.42 30.93 -25.58
CA VAL A 236 18.07 30.68 -25.03
C VAL A 236 17.98 31.06 -23.54
N LEU A 237 19.11 31.10 -22.83
CA LEU A 237 19.22 31.60 -21.46
C LEU A 237 19.10 33.12 -21.39
#